data_AF-A0A815X5A5-F1
#
_entry.id   AF-A0A815X5A5-F1
#
_cell.length_a   1.000
_cell.length_b   1.000
_cell.length_c   1.000
_cell.angle_alpha   90.00
_cell.angle_beta   90.00
_cell.angle_gamma   90.00
#
_symmetry.space_group_name_H-M   'P 1'
#
loop_
_entity.id
_entity.type
_entity.pdbx_description
1 polymer ?
#
loop_
_entity_poly.entity_id
_entity_poly.type
_entity_poly.pdbx_seq_one_letter_code
_entity_poly.pdbx_strand_id
1 'polypeptide(L)'
;IDYLIEILKTLYNLTVDLPNLTHSYAIQEEEEEAHLMRLVSILRELLLCYGPNNEKQMELQNHIINLLTNMPKTCFEELLSPAVLDDDNDNDEHNGKNMEAINTILRFLDHRIAKAEGTKNAKEVLLPVLQLLILMCQSNRTIRKFCRQFILPALGDEVLNLPTEGQKLR
;
A
#
# COMPACT_ATOMS: atom_id res chain seq x y z
N ILE A 1 0.48 -3.37 -20.46
CA ILE A 1 -0.17 -2.87 -19.21
C ILE A 1 -1.66 -3.18 -19.21
N ASP A 2 -2.40 -2.94 -20.29
CA ASP A 2 -3.85 -3.19 -20.27
C ASP A 2 -4.23 -4.66 -19.97
N TYR A 3 -3.52 -5.63 -20.55
CA TYR A 3 -3.71 -7.05 -20.19
C TYR A 3 -3.43 -7.35 -18.72
N LEU A 4 -2.42 -6.70 -18.14
CA LEU A 4 -2.08 -6.86 -16.72
C LEU A 4 -3.19 -6.29 -15.84
N ILE A 5 -3.76 -5.14 -16.22
CA ILE A 5 -4.90 -4.53 -15.51
C ILE A 5 -6.11 -5.47 -15.52
N GLU A 6 -6.42 -6.12 -16.64
CA GLU A 6 -7.53 -7.09 -16.71
C GLU A 6 -7.28 -8.34 -15.85
N ILE A 7 -6.04 -8.81 -15.78
CA ILE A 7 -5.64 -9.89 -14.85
C ILE A 7 -5.86 -9.45 -13.41
N LEU A 8 -5.40 -8.25 -13.03
CA LEU A 8 -5.58 -7.72 -11.67
C LEU A 8 -7.05 -7.54 -11.29
N LYS A 9 -7.90 -7.08 -12.21
CA LYS A 9 -9.36 -6.99 -12.00
C LYS A 9 -9.97 -8.37 -11.77
N THR A 10 -9.55 -9.36 -12.56
CA THR A 10 -10.02 -10.74 -12.41
C THR A 10 -9.60 -11.30 -11.04
N LEU A 11 -8.34 -11.13 -10.65
CA LEU A 11 -7.83 -11.55 -9.34
C LEU A 11 -8.55 -10.85 -8.19
N TYR A 12 -8.85 -9.55 -8.31
CA TYR A 12 -9.62 -8.82 -7.31
C TYR A 12 -10.99 -9.46 -7.10
N ASN A 13 -11.70 -9.75 -8.19
CA ASN A 13 -13.02 -10.38 -8.12
C ASN A 13 -12.97 -11.78 -7.50
N LEU A 14 -11.91 -12.56 -7.78
CA LEU A 14 -11.73 -13.89 -7.21
C LEU A 14 -11.34 -13.89 -5.73
N THR A 15 -10.78 -12.79 -5.23
CA THR A 15 -10.23 -12.69 -3.87
C THR A 15 -11.07 -11.83 -2.92
N VAL A 16 -12.16 -11.21 -3.39
CA VAL A 16 -12.96 -10.26 -2.59
C VAL A 16 -13.51 -10.86 -1.29
N ASP A 17 -13.80 -12.16 -1.28
CA ASP A 17 -14.34 -12.86 -0.10
C ASP A 17 -13.25 -13.44 0.81
N LEU A 18 -11.98 -13.41 0.40
CA LEU A 18 -10.86 -13.99 1.14
C LEU A 18 -10.76 -13.47 2.60
N PRO A 19 -10.93 -12.16 2.89
CA PRO A 19 -10.90 -11.67 4.27
C PRO A 19 -11.99 -12.28 5.18
N ASN A 20 -13.10 -12.76 4.62
CA ASN A 20 -14.20 -13.36 5.36
C ASN A 20 -13.99 -14.88 5.58
N LEU A 21 -13.14 -15.51 4.76
CA LEU A 21 -12.93 -16.97 4.75
C LEU A 21 -11.84 -17.43 5.73
N THR A 22 -10.92 -16.54 6.12
CA THR A 22 -9.78 -16.80 7.03
C THR A 22 -10.15 -17.31 8.44
N HIS A 23 -11.43 -17.51 8.76
CA HIS A 23 -11.88 -18.05 10.05
C HIS A 23 -12.25 -19.54 10.03
N SER A 24 -12.26 -20.24 8.88
CA SER A 24 -13.03 -21.49 8.74
C SER A 24 -12.31 -22.79 8.36
N TYR A 25 -11.05 -22.87 7.87
CA TYR A 25 -10.52 -24.14 7.31
C TYR A 25 -9.00 -24.40 7.46
N ALA A 26 -8.59 -24.93 8.61
CA ALA A 26 -7.19 -25.05 9.06
C ALA A 26 -6.25 -26.10 8.39
N ILE A 27 -6.57 -26.70 7.23
CA ILE A 27 -5.71 -27.75 6.62
C ILE A 27 -5.32 -27.45 5.16
N GLN A 28 -6.03 -26.57 4.45
CA GLN A 28 -5.64 -26.06 3.13
C GLN A 28 -4.87 -24.72 3.19
N GLU A 29 -4.69 -24.17 4.40
CA GLU A 29 -4.17 -22.81 4.62
C GLU A 29 -2.71 -22.61 4.20
N GLU A 30 -1.80 -23.58 4.36
CA GLU A 30 -0.36 -23.31 4.19
C GLU A 30 0.09 -23.14 2.71
N GLU A 31 -0.39 -23.99 1.81
CA GLU A 31 -0.09 -23.86 0.37
C GLU A 31 -0.77 -22.62 -0.22
N GLU A 32 -2.03 -22.39 0.15
CA GLU A 32 -2.78 -21.20 -0.27
C GLU A 32 -2.11 -19.92 0.27
N GLU A 33 -1.69 -19.91 1.54
CA GLU A 33 -0.97 -18.79 2.14
C GLU A 33 0.37 -18.53 1.43
N ALA A 34 1.13 -19.57 1.10
CA ALA A 34 2.36 -19.41 0.33
C ALA A 34 2.11 -18.81 -1.07
N HIS A 35 1.00 -19.19 -1.73
CA HIS A 35 0.59 -18.58 -2.99
C HIS A 35 0.20 -17.10 -2.84
N LEU A 36 -0.49 -16.74 -1.76
CA LEU A 36 -0.87 -15.36 -1.47
C LEU A 36 0.35 -14.50 -1.12
N MET A 37 1.29 -15.02 -0.32
CA MET A 37 2.56 -14.35 -0.05
C MET A 37 3.33 -14.10 -1.35
N ARG A 38 3.43 -15.11 -2.21
CA ARG A 38 4.06 -14.96 -3.54
C ARG A 38 3.34 -13.92 -4.39
N LEU A 39 2.01 -13.89 -4.37
CA LEU A 39 1.22 -12.89 -5.07
C LEU A 39 1.56 -11.48 -4.56
N VAL A 40 1.60 -11.25 -3.24
CA VAL A 40 1.98 -9.94 -2.67
C VAL A 40 3.39 -9.53 -3.07
N SER A 41 4.34 -10.47 -3.09
CA SER A 41 5.70 -10.22 -3.59
C SER A 41 5.71 -9.77 -5.07
N ILE A 42 4.89 -10.40 -5.93
CA ILE A 42 4.73 -9.97 -7.33
C ILE A 42 4.07 -8.58 -7.41
N LEU A 43 3.04 -8.33 -6.60
CA LEU A 43 2.35 -7.04 -6.56
C LEU A 43 3.27 -5.90 -6.09
N ARG A 44 4.19 -6.18 -5.16
CA ARG A 44 5.26 -5.25 -4.75
C ARG A 44 6.10 -4.84 -5.95
N GLU A 45 6.59 -5.80 -6.74
CA GLU A 45 7.39 -5.51 -7.94
C GLU A 45 6.59 -4.71 -8.97
N LEU A 46 5.32 -5.06 -9.17
CA LEU A 46 4.44 -4.35 -10.10
C LEU A 46 4.10 -2.92 -9.65
N LEU A 47 4.07 -2.62 -8.34
CA LEU A 47 3.89 -1.26 -7.82
C LEU A 47 5.03 -0.33 -8.23
N LEU A 48 6.25 -0.88 -8.30
CA LEU A 48 7.49 -0.17 -8.60
C LEU A 48 7.78 -0.09 -10.11
N CYS A 49 7.02 -0.81 -10.94
CA CYS A 49 7.16 -0.75 -12.39
C CYS A 49 6.79 0.62 -12.97
N TYR A 50 7.55 1.06 -13.97
CA TYR A 50 7.24 2.27 -14.75
C TYR A 50 6.18 1.99 -15.81
N GLY A 51 5.13 2.80 -15.81
CA GLY A 51 4.15 2.84 -16.90
C GLY A 51 4.68 3.61 -18.12
N PRO A 52 4.02 3.51 -19.30
CA PRO A 52 4.36 4.31 -20.47
C PRO A 52 4.11 5.81 -20.22
N ASN A 53 3.26 6.14 -19.27
CA ASN A 53 3.02 7.47 -18.76
C ASN A 53 2.50 7.40 -17.31
N ASN A 54 2.48 8.55 -16.63
CA ASN A 54 2.04 8.64 -15.24
C ASN A 54 0.59 8.19 -15.04
N GLU A 55 -0.31 8.46 -16.00
CA GLU A 55 -1.72 8.08 -15.89
C GLU A 55 -1.91 6.57 -15.85
N LYS A 56 -1.27 5.84 -16.76
CA LYS A 56 -1.29 4.37 -16.81
C LYS A 56 -0.58 3.74 -15.63
N GLN A 57 0.49 4.36 -15.13
CA GLN A 57 1.15 3.92 -13.89
C GLN A 57 0.22 4.04 -12.69
N MET A 58 -0.48 5.17 -12.56
CA MET A 58 -1.46 5.39 -11.50
C MET A 58 -2.68 4.48 -11.61
N GLU A 59 -3.14 4.19 -12.83
CA GLU A 59 -4.21 3.20 -13.07
C GLU A 59 -3.78 1.81 -12.60
N LEU A 60 -2.56 1.38 -12.95
CA LEU A 60 -1.99 0.12 -12.49
C LEU A 60 -1.89 0.07 -10.96
N GLN A 61 -1.31 1.09 -10.33
CA GLN A 61 -1.18 1.18 -8.88
C GLN A 61 -2.53 1.12 -8.17
N ASN A 62 -3.57 1.76 -8.74
CA ASN A 62 -4.92 1.69 -8.19
C ASN A 62 -5.46 0.25 -8.17
N HIS A 63 -5.28 -0.50 -9.25
CA HIS A 63 -5.72 -1.91 -9.29
C HIS A 63 -4.92 -2.81 -8.36
N ILE A 64 -3.63 -2.56 -8.20
CA ILE A 64 -2.80 -3.29 -7.23
C ILE A 64 -3.23 -2.99 -5.79
N ILE A 65 -3.44 -1.71 -5.45
CA ILE A 65 -3.90 -1.31 -4.11
C ILE A 65 -5.23 -1.96 -3.78
N ASN A 66 -6.19 -1.96 -4.72
CA ASN A 66 -7.48 -2.63 -4.53
C ASN A 66 -7.32 -4.14 -4.33
N LEU A 67 -6.42 -4.81 -5.06
CA LEU A 67 -6.16 -6.23 -4.85
C LEU A 67 -5.52 -6.50 -3.47
N LEU A 68 -4.59 -5.65 -3.05
CA LEU A 68 -3.92 -5.76 -1.75
C LEU A 68 -4.89 -5.61 -0.57
N THR A 69 -6.02 -4.90 -0.70
CA THR A 69 -7.02 -4.83 0.39
C THR A 69 -7.68 -6.16 0.70
N ASN A 70 -7.64 -7.11 -0.24
CA ASN A 70 -8.21 -8.44 -0.07
C ASN A 70 -7.22 -9.44 0.57
N MET A 71 -5.94 -9.07 0.65
CA MET A 71 -4.89 -10.00 1.10
C MET A 71 -4.89 -10.16 2.63
N PRO A 72 -4.59 -11.37 3.15
CA PRO A 72 -4.46 -11.59 4.58
C PRO A 72 -3.34 -10.74 5.19
N LYS A 73 -3.50 -10.37 6.46
CA LYS A 73 -2.51 -9.55 7.18
C LYS A 73 -1.13 -10.20 7.25
N THR A 74 -1.06 -11.52 7.27
CA THR A 74 0.19 -12.29 7.32
C THR A 74 1.05 -12.08 6.07
N CYS A 75 0.45 -11.74 4.93
CA CYS A 75 1.16 -11.57 3.67
C CYS A 75 1.85 -10.20 3.51
N PHE A 76 1.54 -9.18 4.33
CA PHE A 76 2.07 -7.83 4.12
C PHE A 76 3.57 -7.67 4.46
N GLU A 77 4.20 -8.65 5.10
CA GLU A 77 5.66 -8.65 5.24
C GLU A 77 6.36 -8.75 3.87
N GLU A 78 5.71 -9.39 2.88
CA GLU A 78 6.22 -9.53 1.51
C GLU A 78 6.30 -8.19 0.75
N LEU A 79 5.64 -7.14 1.24
CA LEU A 79 5.82 -5.79 0.69
C LEU A 79 7.18 -5.18 1.03
N LEU A 80 7.92 -5.77 1.98
CA LEU A 80 9.26 -5.35 2.36
C LEU A 80 10.29 -6.22 1.64
N SER A 81 11.38 -5.59 1.19
CA SER A 81 12.59 -6.28 0.74
C SER A 81 13.76 -5.95 1.68
N PRO A 82 14.79 -6.81 1.76
CA PRO A 82 16.04 -6.42 2.40
C PRO A 82 16.60 -5.16 1.74
N ALA A 83 17.10 -4.21 2.54
CA ALA A 83 17.83 -3.09 1.98
C ALA A 83 19.13 -3.59 1.33
N VAL A 84 19.42 -3.13 0.11
CA VAL A 84 20.67 -3.43 -0.59
C VAL A 84 21.67 -2.34 -0.21
N LEU A 85 22.87 -2.72 0.24
CA LEU A 85 23.89 -1.82 0.78
C LEU A 85 24.41 -0.76 -0.22
N ASP A 86 24.10 -0.90 -1.52
CA ASP A 86 24.61 -0.07 -2.61
C ASP A 86 23.53 0.82 -3.27
N ASP A 87 22.34 0.95 -2.66
CA ASP A 87 21.29 1.84 -3.16
C ASP A 87 21.47 3.25 -2.56
N ASP A 88 21.78 4.24 -3.40
CA ASP A 88 21.96 5.66 -3.01
C ASP A 88 20.64 6.31 -2.47
N ASN A 89 19.54 5.55 -2.38
CA ASN A 89 18.24 5.99 -1.86
C ASN A 89 18.06 5.71 -0.36
N ASP A 90 18.89 6.35 0.48
CA ASP A 90 18.77 6.34 1.96
C ASP A 90 17.36 6.69 2.48
N ASN A 91 16.56 7.43 1.69
CA ASN A 91 15.22 7.88 2.08
C ASN A 91 14.18 6.75 2.17
N ASP A 92 14.41 5.63 1.48
CA ASP A 92 13.50 4.49 1.43
C ASP A 92 14.00 3.30 2.26
N GLU A 93 15.05 3.46 3.07
CA GLU A 93 15.48 2.45 4.04
C GLU A 93 14.90 2.73 5.45
N HIS A 94 14.34 1.71 6.10
CA HIS A 94 13.96 1.79 7.51
C HIS A 94 14.20 0.48 8.27
N ASN A 95 15.12 0.50 9.23
CA ASN A 95 15.58 -0.67 10.00
C ASN A 95 16.12 -1.82 9.10
N GLY A 96 16.94 -1.52 8.08
CA GLY A 96 17.52 -2.52 7.19
C GLY A 96 16.52 -3.16 6.21
N LYS A 97 15.36 -2.55 6.03
CA LYS A 97 14.32 -2.96 5.07
C LYS A 97 14.09 -1.83 4.08
N ASN A 98 14.01 -2.18 2.80
CA ASN A 98 13.56 -1.27 1.75
C ASN A 98 12.03 -1.08 1.89
N MET A 99 11.64 0.20 1.91
CA MET A 99 10.29 0.74 2.09
C MET A 99 9.76 1.39 0.82
N GLU A 100 10.41 1.25 -0.32
CA GLU A 100 10.08 1.91 -1.58
C GLU A 100 8.62 1.62 -2.00
N ALA A 101 8.16 0.37 -1.82
CA ALA A 101 6.77 0.00 -2.09
C ALA A 101 5.79 0.70 -1.14
N ILE A 102 6.13 0.83 0.14
CA ILE A 102 5.33 1.53 1.14
C ILE A 102 5.30 3.04 0.85
N ASN A 103 6.45 3.62 0.51
CA ASN A 103 6.56 5.02 0.10
C ASN A 103 5.75 5.29 -1.18
N THR A 104 5.76 4.38 -2.14
CA THR A 104 4.93 4.46 -3.35
C THR A 104 3.44 4.49 -3.00
N ILE A 105 2.98 3.68 -2.06
CA ILE A 105 1.58 3.69 -1.58
C ILE A 105 1.25 5.02 -0.85
N LEU A 106 2.17 5.55 -0.05
CA LEU A 106 1.99 6.85 0.63
C LEU A 106 1.93 8.02 -0.36
N ARG A 107 2.79 8.04 -1.37
CA ARG A 107 2.74 9.01 -2.47
C ARG A 107 1.45 8.88 -3.29
N PHE A 108 0.97 7.65 -3.49
CA PHE A 108 -0.32 7.41 -4.13
C PHE A 108 -1.48 7.99 -3.30
N LEU A 109 -1.46 7.84 -1.97
CA LEU A 109 -2.43 8.46 -1.08
C LEU A 109 -2.43 9.99 -1.22
N ASP A 110 -1.25 10.61 -1.15
CA ASP A 110 -1.10 12.07 -1.25
C ASP A 110 -1.67 12.61 -2.57
N HIS A 111 -1.31 11.98 -3.70
CA HIS A 111 -1.89 12.33 -4.99
C HIS A 111 -3.41 12.13 -5.03
N ARG A 112 -3.92 11.05 -4.41
CA ARG A 112 -5.36 10.78 -4.39
C ARG A 112 -6.14 11.77 -3.55
N ILE A 113 -5.56 12.27 -2.45
CA ILE A 113 -6.17 13.33 -1.64
C ILE A 113 -6.29 14.60 -2.47
N ALA A 114 -5.20 15.03 -3.12
CA ALA A 114 -5.20 16.22 -3.99
C ALA A 114 -6.26 16.12 -5.12
N LYS A 115 -6.47 14.93 -5.68
CA LYS A 115 -7.50 14.70 -6.71
C LYS A 115 -8.93 14.60 -6.13
N ALA A 116 -9.06 14.15 -4.88
CA ALA A 116 -10.35 13.98 -4.22
C ALA A 116 -10.91 15.30 -3.65
N GLU A 117 -10.06 16.31 -3.43
CA GLU A 117 -10.48 17.64 -3.01
C GLU A 117 -11.59 18.21 -3.92
N GLY A 118 -12.72 18.59 -3.33
CA GLY A 118 -13.87 19.14 -4.05
C GLY A 118 -14.77 18.10 -4.74
N THR A 119 -14.48 16.80 -4.63
CA THR A 119 -15.33 15.73 -5.20
C THR A 119 -16.32 15.16 -4.19
N LYS A 120 -17.55 14.87 -4.62
CA LYS A 120 -18.59 14.26 -3.75
C LYS A 120 -18.26 12.81 -3.37
N ASN A 121 -17.41 12.13 -4.14
CA ASN A 121 -17.09 10.71 -3.96
C ASN A 121 -15.70 10.50 -3.33
N ALA A 122 -15.14 11.53 -2.68
CA ALA A 122 -13.82 11.46 -2.06
C ALA A 122 -13.64 10.24 -1.14
N LYS A 123 -14.69 9.89 -0.37
CA LYS A 123 -14.67 8.71 0.51
C LYS A 123 -14.45 7.41 -0.25
N GLU A 124 -15.19 7.18 -1.33
CA GLU A 124 -15.08 5.95 -2.13
C GLU A 124 -13.72 5.83 -2.81
N VAL A 125 -13.16 6.98 -3.23
CA VAL A 125 -11.87 7.08 -3.92
C VAL A 125 -10.69 6.85 -2.98
N LEU A 126 -10.79 7.25 -1.71
CA LEU A 126 -9.73 7.16 -0.71
C LEU A 126 -9.78 5.89 0.15
N LEU A 127 -10.97 5.29 0.30
CA LEU A 127 -11.15 4.15 1.21
C LEU A 127 -10.20 2.97 0.92
N PRO A 128 -9.96 2.52 -0.32
CA PRO A 128 -9.11 1.37 -0.56
C PRO A 128 -7.65 1.58 -0.10
N VAL A 129 -7.07 2.75 -0.41
CA VAL A 129 -5.69 3.06 0.00
C VAL A 129 -5.57 3.25 1.52
N LEU A 130 -6.56 3.89 2.16
CA LEU A 130 -6.58 4.05 3.61
C LEU A 130 -6.76 2.71 4.33
N GLN A 131 -7.64 1.84 3.83
CA GLN A 131 -7.84 0.50 4.35
C GLN A 131 -6.55 -0.31 4.25
N LEU A 132 -5.88 -0.29 3.09
CA LEU A 132 -4.60 -0.96 2.92
C LEU A 132 -3.55 -0.46 3.93
N LEU A 133 -3.40 0.85 4.09
CA LEU A 133 -2.47 1.43 5.07
C LEU A 133 -2.75 0.97 6.50
N ILE A 134 -4.02 0.89 6.90
CA ILE A 134 -4.42 0.37 8.22
C ILE A 134 -4.01 -1.10 8.35
N LEU A 135 -4.30 -1.92 7.36
CA LEU A 135 -3.98 -3.36 7.38
C LEU A 135 -2.46 -3.59 7.48
N MET A 136 -1.66 -2.89 6.67
CA MET A 136 -0.20 -2.99 6.69
C MET A 136 0.40 -2.47 8.01
N CYS A 137 -0.13 -1.38 8.56
CA CYS A 137 0.33 -0.84 9.85
C CYS A 137 -0.04 -1.76 11.03
N GLN A 138 -1.15 -2.49 10.94
CA GLN A 138 -1.54 -3.46 11.95
C GLN A 138 -0.69 -4.72 11.89
N SER A 139 -0.33 -5.19 10.70
CA SER A 139 0.44 -6.42 10.52
C SER A 139 1.92 -6.27 10.88
N ASN A 140 2.58 -5.17 10.50
CA ASN A 140 4.03 -5.04 10.63
C ASN A 140 4.45 -3.77 11.39
N ARG A 141 5.22 -3.95 12.47
CA ARG A 141 5.72 -2.84 13.32
C ARG A 141 6.62 -1.87 12.54
N THR A 142 7.43 -2.38 11.63
CA THR A 142 8.39 -1.61 10.84
C THR A 142 7.63 -0.71 9.87
N ILE A 143 6.64 -1.24 9.15
CA ILE A 143 5.73 -0.45 8.30
C ILE A 143 5.04 0.63 9.12
N ARG A 144 4.47 0.28 10.28
CA ARG A 144 3.77 1.25 11.15
C ARG A 144 4.66 2.42 11.57
N LYS A 145 5.92 2.15 11.92
CA LYS A 145 6.87 3.20 12.30
C LYS A 145 7.21 4.10 11.11
N PHE A 146 7.47 3.51 9.95
CA PHE A 146 7.76 4.24 8.72
C PHE A 146 6.58 5.15 8.32
N CYS A 147 5.36 4.61 8.25
CA CYS A 147 4.16 5.39 7.96
C CYS A 147 3.94 6.52 8.98
N ARG A 148 4.20 6.28 10.27
CA ARG A 148 4.08 7.32 11.29
C ARG A 148 5.07 8.46 11.08
N GLN A 149 6.32 8.16 10.69
CA GLN A 149 7.32 9.18 10.41
C GLN A 149 6.92 10.06 9.21
N PHE A 150 6.29 9.45 8.21
CA PHE A 150 5.84 10.17 7.01
C PHE A 150 4.56 10.99 7.25
N ILE A 151 3.53 10.38 7.86
CA ILE A 151 2.22 11.01 8.05
C ILE A 151 2.23 12.00 9.23
N LEU A 152 2.92 11.65 10.32
CA LEU A 152 2.95 12.41 11.58
C LEU A 152 4.41 12.71 11.99
N PRO A 153 5.15 13.52 11.21
CA PRO A 153 6.49 13.92 11.58
C PRO A 153 6.48 14.73 12.89
N ALA A 154 7.65 14.82 13.53
CA ALA A 154 7.80 15.64 14.73
C ALA A 154 7.40 17.09 14.44
N LEU A 155 6.44 17.62 15.18
CA LEU A 155 5.77 18.90 14.87
C LEU A 155 6.69 20.11 15.01
N GLY A 156 7.74 20.06 15.85
CA GLY A 156 8.64 21.18 16.08
C GLY A 156 7.87 22.47 16.41
N ASP A 157 8.06 23.50 15.59
CA ASP A 157 7.41 24.81 15.74
C ASP A 157 5.92 24.82 15.31
N GLU A 158 5.45 23.79 14.59
CA GLU A 158 4.06 23.68 14.10
C GLU A 158 3.06 23.29 15.19
N VAL A 159 3.52 22.99 16.41
CA VAL A 159 2.66 22.73 17.58
C VAL A 159 1.76 23.92 17.89
N LEU A 160 2.14 25.13 17.46
CA LEU A 160 1.39 26.36 17.68
C LEU A 160 0.16 26.50 16.76
N ASN A 161 0.11 25.76 15.64
CA ASN A 161 -0.99 25.80 14.67
C ASN A 161 -2.04 24.73 15.00
N LEU A 162 -3.29 24.97 14.60
CA LEU A 162 -4.32 23.94 14.75
C LEU A 162 -4.00 22.73 13.87
N PRO A 163 -4.33 21.49 14.30
CA PRO A 163 -4.11 20.30 13.49
C PRO A 163 -4.78 20.33 12.12
N THR A 164 -5.88 21.09 11.99
CA THR A 164 -6.64 21.26 10.76
C THR A 164 -6.09 22.35 9.83
N GLU A 165 -5.06 23.08 10.24
CA GLU A 165 -4.44 24.15 9.46
C GLU A 165 -3.19 23.63 8.74
N GLY A 166 -3.10 23.89 7.43
CA GLY A 166 -1.96 23.55 6.59
C GLY A 166 -2.34 22.74 5.36
N GLN A 167 -1.32 22.34 4.59
CA GLN A 167 -1.44 21.50 3.38
C GLN A 167 -0.68 20.18 3.52
N LYS A 168 -0.26 19.83 4.74
CA LYS A 168 0.42 18.56 4.99
C LYS A 168 -0.60 17.43 5.03
N LEU A 169 -0.12 16.21 4.81
CA LEU A 169 -0.92 14.99 4.85
C LEU A 169 -1.58 14.71 6.22
N ARG A 170 -1.06 15.31 7.30
CA ARG A 170 -1.51 15.11 8.69
C ARG A 170 -2.98 15.47 8.90
#